data_AF-A0A084QYC1-F1
#
_entry.id   AF-A0A084QYC1-F1
#
_cell.length_a   1.000
_cell.length_b   1.000
_cell.length_c   1.000
_cell.angle_alpha   90.00
_cell.angle_beta   90.00
_cell.angle_gamma   90.00
#
_symmetry.space_group_name_H-M   'P 1'
#
loop_
_entity.id
_entity.type
_entity.pdbx_description
1 polymer ?
#
loop_
_entity_poly.entity_id
_entity_poly.type
_entity_poly.pdbx_seq_one_letter_code
_entity_poly.pdbx_strand_id
1 'polypeptide(L)'
;GGYLFRLKIAWTASAAADQEFRQALPTVEQSAEALANQIKRSKYFIAFTGARISTPAGLLQRPSAYRAIPPASHMALVKVQNRGFLKYLVSQNCDGLHRRSGVSLVSLGLVLHPLNYAKA
;
A
#
# COMPACT_ATOMS: atom_id res chain seq x y z
N GLY A 1 -12.13 10.50 -40.77
CA GLY A 1 -12.26 11.49 -39.68
C GLY A 1 -12.52 10.75 -38.39
N GLY A 2 -11.53 10.69 -37.50
CA GLY A 2 -11.65 10.00 -36.21
C GLY A 2 -11.63 11.01 -35.09
N TYR A 3 -12.72 11.10 -34.33
CA TYR A 3 -12.85 12.00 -33.18
C TYR A 3 -12.12 11.41 -31.97
N LEU A 4 -10.93 11.95 -31.67
CA LEU A 4 -10.19 11.68 -30.46
C LEU A 4 -10.74 12.56 -29.33
N PHE A 5 -11.72 12.06 -28.56
CA PHE A 5 -12.20 12.73 -27.35
C PHE A 5 -11.12 12.67 -26.27
N ARG A 6 -10.32 13.72 -26.16
CA ARG A 6 -9.35 13.91 -25.09
C ARG A 6 -10.06 14.52 -23.88
N LEU A 7 -10.60 13.68 -22.99
CA LEU A 7 -11.09 14.08 -21.68
C LEU A 7 -9.94 14.72 -20.88
N LYS A 8 -9.91 16.07 -20.82
CA LYS A 8 -9.09 16.83 -19.88
C LYS A 8 -9.79 16.80 -18.52
N ILE A 9 -9.49 15.79 -17.70
CA ILE A 9 -9.80 15.84 -16.27
C ILE A 9 -8.72 16.69 -15.62
N ALA A 10 -9.09 17.88 -15.14
CA ALA A 10 -8.22 18.74 -14.35
C ALA A 10 -7.98 18.09 -12.98
N TRP A 11 -6.76 17.59 -12.76
CA TRP A 11 -6.30 17.14 -11.44
C TRP A 11 -5.98 18.37 -10.59
N THR A 12 -6.81 18.69 -9.60
CA THR A 12 -6.43 19.61 -8.52
C THR A 12 -5.75 18.82 -7.40
N ALA A 13 -4.56 18.26 -7.69
CA ALA A 13 -3.65 17.89 -6.61
C ALA A 13 -2.94 19.17 -6.18
N SER A 14 -3.15 19.61 -4.94
CA SER A 14 -2.27 20.61 -4.33
C SER A 14 -0.87 19.99 -4.27
N ALA A 15 -0.01 20.35 -5.22
CA ALA A 15 1.32 19.78 -5.41
C ALA A 15 2.37 20.43 -4.49
N ALA A 16 1.97 20.94 -3.33
CA ALA A 16 2.93 21.30 -2.29
C ALA A 16 3.39 19.99 -1.65
N ALA A 17 4.55 19.48 -2.08
CA ALA A 17 5.19 18.36 -1.42
C ALA A 17 5.62 18.81 -0.03
N ASP A 18 4.91 18.35 1.01
CA ASP A 18 5.36 18.53 2.38
C ASP A 18 6.78 17.97 2.53
N GLN A 19 7.65 18.72 3.22
CA GLN A 19 9.03 18.32 3.44
C GLN A 19 9.07 16.98 4.19
N GLU A 20 9.95 16.06 3.75
CA GLU A 20 10.13 14.79 4.44
C GLU A 20 10.64 15.05 5.87
N PHE A 21 9.82 14.67 6.85
CA PHE A 21 10.16 14.75 8.26
C PHE A 21 10.65 13.40 8.79
N ARG A 22 11.76 13.40 9.53
CA ARG A 22 12.32 12.20 10.17
C ARG A 22 12.35 12.38 11.68
N GLN A 23 11.82 11.39 12.39
CA GLN A 23 11.85 11.34 13.85
C GLN A 23 13.11 10.63 14.34
N ALA A 24 13.55 10.93 15.57
CA ALA A 24 14.64 10.23 16.22
C ALA A 24 14.25 8.77 16.52
N LEU A 25 15.23 7.85 16.47
CA LEU A 25 14.98 6.41 16.67
C LEU A 25 14.23 6.09 17.98
N PRO A 26 14.56 6.68 19.15
CA PRO A 26 13.81 6.40 20.37
C PRO A 26 12.33 6.76 20.27
N THR A 27 12.01 7.87 19.59
CA THR A 27 10.62 8.29 19.36
C THR A 27 9.87 7.34 18.43
N VAL A 28 10.56 6.83 17.40
CA VAL A 28 10.00 5.84 16.47
C VAL A 28 9.72 4.53 17.20
N GLU A 29 10.64 4.04 18.02
CA GLU A 29 10.48 2.82 18.81
C GLU A 29 9.33 2.93 19.81
N GLN A 30 9.24 4.04 20.54
CA GLN A 30 8.12 4.33 21.45
C GLN A 30 6.77 4.34 20.72
N SER A 31 6.72 4.97 19.53
CA SER A 31 5.51 5.01 18.71
C SER A 31 5.12 3.63 18.18
N ALA A 32 6.11 2.82 17.79
CA ALA A 32 5.89 1.46 17.33
C ALA A 32 5.37 0.55 18.44
N GLU A 33 5.90 0.67 19.66
CA GLU A 33 5.41 -0.07 20.83
C GLU A 33 3.98 0.34 21.20
N ALA A 34 3.70 1.63 21.24
CA ALA A 34 2.36 2.15 21.49
C ALA A 34 1.35 1.63 20.46
N LEU A 35 1.71 1.66 19.17
CA LEU A 35 0.88 1.12 18.09
C LEU A 35 0.67 -0.39 18.24
N ALA A 36 1.72 -1.15 18.56
CA ALA A 36 1.60 -2.60 18.77
C ALA A 36 0.63 -2.93 19.90
N ASN A 37 0.67 -2.16 21.00
CA ASN A 37 -0.26 -2.31 22.11
C ASN A 37 -1.70 -1.95 21.72
N GLN A 38 -1.90 -0.91 20.92
CA GLN A 38 -3.22 -0.57 20.38
C GLN A 38 -3.78 -1.67 19.47
N ILE A 39 -2.95 -2.24 18.59
CA ILE A 39 -3.34 -3.36 17.71
C ILE A 39 -3.79 -4.56 18.54
N LYS A 40 -3.00 -4.96 19.55
CA LYS A 40 -3.31 -6.13 20.40
C LYS A 40 -4.62 -5.97 21.18
N ARG A 41 -4.95 -4.75 21.59
CA ARG A 41 -6.17 -4.44 22.35
C ARG A 41 -7.40 -4.20 21.49
N SER A 42 -7.21 -3.96 20.19
CA SER A 42 -8.31 -3.64 19.29
C SER A 42 -9.03 -4.90 18.85
N LYS A 43 -10.37 -4.87 18.86
CA LYS A 43 -11.19 -5.96 18.30
C LYS A 43 -11.04 -6.07 16.79
N TYR A 44 -10.85 -4.92 16.12
CA TYR A 44 -10.69 -4.84 14.68
C TYR A 44 -9.58 -3.87 14.32
N PHE A 45 -8.46 -4.40 13.82
CA PHE A 45 -7.40 -3.57 13.24
C PHE A 45 -7.54 -3.56 11.70
N ILE A 46 -7.66 -2.36 11.15
CA ILE A 46 -7.77 -2.11 9.70
C ILE A 46 -6.57 -1.26 9.28
N ALA A 47 -5.82 -1.72 8.28
CA ALA A 47 -4.68 -0.98 7.73
C ALA A 47 -5.07 -0.27 6.43
N PHE A 48 -4.58 0.94 6.23
CA PHE A 48 -4.73 1.70 4.99
C PHE A 48 -3.35 1.91 4.36
N THR A 49 -3.21 1.62 3.07
CA THR A 49 -1.92 1.70 2.37
C THR A 49 -2.00 2.48 1.06
N GLY A 50 -0.93 3.20 0.76
CA GLY A 50 -0.73 3.93 -0.49
C GLY A 50 0.66 3.67 -1.08
N ALA A 51 0.98 4.34 -2.20
CA ALA A 51 2.12 3.96 -3.05
C ALA A 51 3.49 3.95 -2.34
N ARG A 52 3.66 4.74 -1.27
CA ARG A 52 4.94 4.85 -0.52
C ARG A 52 5.43 3.52 0.04
N ILE A 53 4.55 2.59 0.40
CA ILE A 53 4.99 1.28 0.92
C ILE A 53 5.62 0.38 -0.16
N SER A 54 5.43 0.73 -1.43
CA SER A 54 6.00 0.05 -2.60
C SER A 54 7.23 0.76 -3.16
N THR A 55 7.56 1.97 -2.69
CA THR A 55 8.75 2.72 -3.12
C THR A 55 10.05 1.92 -2.96
N PRO A 56 10.29 1.19 -1.84
CA PRO A 56 11.49 0.37 -1.71
C PRO A 56 11.57 -0.80 -2.70
N ALA A 57 10.47 -1.16 -3.37
CA ALA A 57 10.46 -2.18 -4.42
C ALA A 57 11.02 -1.65 -5.76
N GLY A 58 11.40 -0.36 -5.81
CA GLY A 58 12.01 0.26 -6.98
C GLY A 58 11.05 0.51 -8.13
N LEU A 59 9.72 0.55 -7.90
CA LEU A 59 8.72 0.70 -8.97
C LEU A 59 8.84 2.01 -9.76
N LEU A 60 9.39 3.06 -9.14
CA LEU A 60 9.66 4.33 -9.82
C LEU A 60 10.91 4.26 -10.72
N GLN A 61 11.85 3.37 -10.38
CA GLN A 61 13.10 3.18 -11.12
C GLN A 61 12.99 2.05 -12.15
N ARG A 62 12.02 1.14 -11.96
CA ARG A 62 11.77 -0.04 -12.80
C ARG A 62 10.27 -0.13 -13.06
N PRO A 63 9.80 0.11 -14.30
CA PRO A 63 8.36 0.15 -14.60
C PRO A 63 7.68 -1.22 -14.48
N SER A 64 8.44 -2.33 -14.40
CA SER A 64 7.86 -3.67 -14.30
C SER A 64 7.52 -4.06 -12.85
N ALA A 65 6.29 -3.82 -12.43
CA ALA A 65 5.76 -4.31 -11.15
C ALA A 65 5.82 -5.85 -11.02
N TYR A 66 5.75 -6.57 -12.15
CA TYR A 66 5.80 -8.03 -12.18
C TYR A 66 7.06 -8.63 -11.54
N ARG A 67 8.22 -7.99 -11.71
CA ARG A 67 9.50 -8.46 -11.14
C ARG A 67 9.81 -7.90 -9.76
N ALA A 68 9.03 -6.93 -9.28
CA ALA A 68 9.28 -6.28 -8.02
C ALA A 68 9.03 -7.24 -6.85
N ILE A 69 9.93 -7.28 -5.87
CA ILE A 69 9.77 -8.10 -4.67
C ILE A 69 8.99 -7.28 -3.63
N PRO A 70 7.94 -7.85 -2.99
CA PRO A 70 7.21 -7.14 -1.95
C PRO A 70 8.15 -6.63 -0.83
N PRO A 71 8.14 -5.33 -0.50
CA PRO A 71 8.95 -4.78 0.57
C PRO A 71 8.61 -5.34 1.95
N ALA A 72 9.50 -5.11 2.92
CA ALA A 72 9.33 -5.54 4.31
C ALA A 72 7.98 -5.11 4.91
N SER A 73 7.46 -3.92 4.56
CA SER A 73 6.16 -3.45 5.03
C SER A 73 4.99 -4.33 4.56
N HIS A 74 5.05 -4.88 3.35
CA HIS A 74 4.06 -5.85 2.87
C HIS A 74 4.16 -7.15 3.66
N MET A 75 5.39 -7.64 3.89
CA MET A 75 5.62 -8.86 4.66
C MET A 75 5.23 -8.71 6.13
N ALA A 76 5.35 -7.52 6.71
CA ALA A 76 4.86 -7.22 8.05
C ALA A 76 3.33 -7.35 8.12
N LEU A 77 2.60 -6.80 7.15
CA LEU A 77 1.14 -6.96 7.07
C LEU A 77 0.72 -8.43 6.96
N VAL A 78 1.44 -9.24 6.18
CA VAL A 78 1.22 -10.70 6.10
C VAL A 78 1.41 -11.36 7.46
N LYS A 79 2.47 -11.03 8.20
CA LYS A 79 2.68 -11.56 9.56
C LYS A 79 1.56 -11.15 10.52
N VAL A 80 1.11 -9.90 10.47
CA VAL A 80 0.02 -9.40 11.32
C VAL A 80 -1.31 -10.07 10.96
N GLN A 81 -1.59 -10.30 9.67
CA GLN A 81 -2.72 -11.09 9.18
C GLN A 81 -2.67 -12.54 9.68
N ASN A 82 -1.54 -13.22 9.49
CA ASN A 82 -1.40 -14.62 9.84
C ASN A 82 -1.49 -14.87 11.35
N ARG A 83 -1.26 -13.84 12.16
CA ARG A 83 -1.48 -13.86 13.62
C ARG A 83 -2.92 -13.50 14.03
N GLY A 84 -3.81 -13.23 13.08
CA GLY A 84 -5.22 -12.93 13.32
C GLY A 84 -5.52 -11.49 13.74
N PHE A 85 -4.52 -10.59 13.71
CA PHE A 85 -4.71 -9.19 14.12
C PHE A 85 -5.29 -8.33 13.00
N LEU A 86 -4.86 -8.52 11.76
CA LEU A 86 -5.33 -7.71 10.62
C LEU A 86 -6.72 -8.19 10.18
N LYS A 87 -7.74 -7.36 10.37
CA LYS A 87 -9.11 -7.66 9.93
C LYS A 87 -9.32 -7.31 8.46
N TYR A 88 -8.91 -6.11 8.06
CA TYR A 88 -8.96 -5.63 6.68
C TYR A 88 -7.73 -4.78 6.35
N LEU A 89 -7.37 -4.76 5.08
CA LEU A 89 -6.37 -3.95 4.43
C LEU A 89 -7.05 -3.20 3.29
N VAL A 90 -7.06 -1.87 3.35
CA VAL A 90 -7.58 -1.02 2.30
C VAL A 90 -6.41 -0.42 1.52
N SER A 91 -6.35 -0.60 0.20
CA SER A 91 -5.16 -0.23 -0.58
C SER A 91 -5.47 0.52 -1.86
N GLN A 92 -4.89 1.71 -2.00
CA GLN A 92 -4.93 2.48 -3.25
C GLN A 92 -3.90 2.00 -4.28
N ASN A 93 -3.14 0.94 -3.99
CA ASN A 93 -2.04 0.48 -4.85
C ASN A 93 -2.54 -0.44 -5.98
N CYS A 94 -2.16 -0.13 -7.21
CA CYS A 94 -2.46 -0.95 -8.40
C CYS A 94 -1.27 -1.83 -8.83
N ASP A 95 -0.26 -2.00 -7.98
CA ASP A 95 1.00 -2.71 -8.27
C ASP A 95 0.94 -4.24 -8.09
N GLY A 96 -0.13 -4.74 -7.47
CA GLY A 96 -0.34 -6.16 -7.21
C GLY A 96 0.56 -6.78 -6.12
N LEU A 97 1.37 -5.98 -5.42
CA LEU A 97 2.36 -6.49 -4.46
C LEU A 97 1.71 -7.10 -3.22
N HIS A 98 0.58 -6.57 -2.75
CA HIS A 98 -0.17 -7.17 -1.62
C HIS A 98 -0.63 -8.60 -1.91
N ARG A 99 -1.15 -8.85 -3.12
CA ARG A 99 -1.60 -10.19 -3.51
C ARG A 99 -0.39 -11.13 -3.62
N ARG A 100 0.69 -10.67 -4.25
CA ARG A 100 1.92 -11.44 -4.43
C ARG A 100 2.66 -11.71 -3.11
N SER A 101 2.47 -10.89 -2.08
CA SER A 101 3.04 -11.14 -0.75
C SER A 101 2.25 -12.16 0.09
N GLY A 102 1.04 -12.53 -0.34
CA GLY A 102 0.18 -13.48 0.40
C GLY A 102 -0.86 -12.82 1.31
N VAL A 103 -1.19 -11.54 1.10
CA VAL A 103 -2.36 -10.93 1.75
C VAL A 103 -3.64 -11.57 1.16
N SER A 104 -4.55 -11.99 2.03
CA SER A 104 -5.80 -12.63 1.65
C SER A 104 -6.72 -11.65 0.94
N LEU A 105 -7.40 -12.09 -0.13
CA LEU A 105 -8.38 -11.27 -0.86
C LEU A 105 -9.54 -10.82 0.03
N VAL A 106 -9.94 -11.65 1.02
CA VAL A 106 -11.01 -11.30 1.97
C VAL A 106 -10.61 -10.12 2.83
N SER A 107 -9.32 -9.98 3.12
CA SER A 107 -8.82 -8.82 3.84
C SER A 107 -8.65 -7.59 2.94
N LEU A 108 -8.63 -7.71 1.60
CA LEU A 108 -8.31 -6.59 0.73
C LEU A 108 -9.57 -5.79 0.31
N GLY A 109 -9.81 -4.65 0.96
CA GLY A 109 -10.90 -3.73 0.63
C GLY A 109 -10.47 -2.64 -0.35
N LEU A 110 -11.15 -2.53 -1.50
CA LEU A 110 -11.00 -1.51 -2.54
C LEU A 110 -9.57 -1.36 -3.11
N VAL A 111 -9.29 -2.07 -4.20
CA VAL A 111 -8.24 -1.70 -5.18
C VAL A 111 -8.91 -0.81 -6.23
N LEU A 112 -8.48 0.45 -6.36
CA LEU A 112 -8.91 1.30 -7.48
C LEU A 112 -8.30 0.72 -8.76
N HIS A 113 -9.08 -0.07 -9.51
CA HIS A 113 -8.70 -0.73 -10.76
C HIS A 113 -7.31 -1.39 -10.77
N PRO A 114 -7.20 -2.73 -10.56
CA PRO A 114 -6.00 -3.43 -10.98
C PRO A 114 -5.78 -3.16 -12.47
N LEU A 115 -4.52 -2.96 -12.87
CA LEU A 115 -4.11 -3.09 -14.27
C LEU A 115 -4.51 -4.49 -14.72
N ASN A 116 -5.69 -4.61 -15.33
CA ASN A 116 -6.27 -5.87 -15.74
C ASN A 116 -5.47 -6.42 -16.93
N TYR A 117 -4.93 -7.63 -16.71
CA TYR A 117 -5.17 -8.81 -17.52
C TYR A 117 -5.16 -8.65 -19.05
N ALA A 118 -4.02 -8.96 -19.67
CA ALA A 118 -3.98 -9.55 -21.01
C ALA A 118 -2.70 -10.38 -21.18
N LYS A 119 -2.86 -11.71 -21.17
CA LYS A 119 -2.20 -12.73 -22.02
C LYS A 119 -2.56 -14.11 -21.47
N ALA A 120 -3.72 -14.60 -21.90
CA ALA A 120 -3.89 -15.99 -22.29
C ALA A 120 -3.53 -16.08 -23.78
#